data_AF-A0A1M7ZKE1-F1
#
_entry.id   AF-A0A1M7ZKE1-F1
#
_cell.length_a   1.000
_cell.length_b   1.000
_cell.length_c   1.000
_cell.angle_alpha   90.00
_cell.angle_beta   90.00
_cell.angle_gamma   90.00
#
_symmetry.space_group_name_H-M   'P 1'
#
loop_
_entity.id
_entity.type
_entity.pdbx_description
1 polymer ?
#
loop_
_entity_poly.entity_id
_entity_poly.type
_entity_poly.pdbx_seq_one_letter_code
_entity_poly.pdbx_strand_id
1 'polypeptide(L)'
;MKRLKNLLPAIALLVGATMAMAMNFADNPTIRFAEDPDTHVWYDLTGITPGASTYECDYAPTETCSREEDSNSSPQVEVGEFVKNGSLPLAMP
;
A
#
# COMPACT_ATOMS: atom_id res chain seq x y z
N MET A 1 -13.52 -39.13 39.23
CA MET A 1 -12.55 -38.47 38.32
C MET A 1 -12.68 -39.06 36.91
N LYS A 2 -12.52 -38.22 35.85
CA LYS A 2 -12.60 -38.51 34.39
C LYS A 2 -13.93 -38.24 33.67
N ARG A 3 -14.37 -36.98 33.57
CA ARG A 3 -15.34 -36.54 32.53
C ARG A 3 -15.11 -35.12 31.96
N LEU A 4 -14.01 -34.44 32.32
CA LEU A 4 -13.78 -33.03 31.95
C LEU A 4 -12.65 -32.80 30.92
N LYS A 5 -12.18 -33.84 30.23
CA LYS A 5 -11.02 -33.76 29.32
C LYS A 5 -11.36 -33.69 27.82
N ASN A 6 -12.64 -33.71 27.44
CA ASN A 6 -13.05 -33.79 26.02
C ASN A 6 -13.76 -32.55 25.46
N LEU A 7 -13.87 -31.46 26.23
CA LEU A 7 -14.54 -30.23 25.78
C LEU A 7 -13.58 -29.12 25.32
N LEU A 8 -12.28 -29.41 25.22
CA LEU A 8 -11.26 -28.43 24.84
C LEU A 8 -10.95 -28.31 23.32
N PRO A 9 -11.30 -29.23 22.39
CA PRO A 9 -10.87 -29.06 21.01
C PRO A 9 -11.84 -28.22 20.17
N ALA A 10 -13.03 -27.91 20.67
CA ALA A 10 -14.07 -27.25 19.87
C ALA A 10 -13.97 -25.71 19.80
N ILE A 11 -13.12 -25.08 20.61
CA ILE A 11 -12.97 -23.60 20.63
C ILE A 11 -11.83 -23.13 19.70
N ALA A 12 -10.94 -24.03 19.28
CA ALA A 12 -9.75 -23.68 18.49
C ALA A 12 -10.02 -23.45 16.98
N LEU A 13 -11.21 -23.79 16.47
CA LEU A 13 -11.52 -23.75 15.04
C LEU A 13 -12.37 -22.55 14.59
N LEU A 14 -12.66 -21.61 15.49
CA LEU A 14 -13.40 -20.38 15.17
C LEU A 14 -12.50 -19.13 15.03
N VAL A 15 -11.17 -19.30 15.10
CA VAL A 15 -10.18 -18.20 14.99
C VAL A 15 -9.53 -18.16 13.58
N GLY A 16 -10.22 -18.67 12.57
CA GLY A 16 -9.70 -18.74 11.19
C GLY A 16 -10.13 -17.61 10.25
N ALA A 17 -11.04 -16.73 10.68
CA ALA A 17 -11.69 -15.75 9.78
C ALA A 17 -11.25 -14.29 10.01
N THR A 18 -10.11 -14.06 10.66
CA THR A 18 -9.55 -12.71 10.83
C THR A 18 -8.41 -12.47 9.85
N MET A 19 -8.69 -12.49 8.54
CA MET A 19 -7.92 -11.73 7.55
C MET A 19 -8.85 -11.26 6.43
N ALA A 20 -9.93 -10.56 6.80
CA ALA A 20 -10.26 -9.41 5.97
C ALA A 20 -9.04 -8.51 6.10
N MET A 21 -8.14 -8.56 5.10
CA MET A 21 -7.15 -7.52 4.97
C MET A 21 -7.93 -6.23 5.05
N ALA A 22 -7.71 -5.49 6.13
CA ALA A 22 -8.17 -4.13 6.22
C ALA A 22 -7.62 -3.48 4.95
N MET A 23 -8.50 -3.30 3.96
CA MET A 23 -8.28 -2.32 2.92
C MET A 23 -8.24 -1.02 3.71
N ASN A 24 -7.05 -0.70 4.18
CA ASN A 24 -6.67 0.61 4.60
C ASN A 24 -6.80 1.42 3.32
N PHE A 25 -8.04 1.81 2.99
CA PHE A 25 -8.30 2.89 2.08
C PHE A 25 -7.78 4.13 2.81
N ALA A 26 -6.46 4.25 2.86
CA ALA A 26 -5.81 5.52 3.05
C ALA A 26 -6.50 6.42 2.03
N ASP A 27 -7.21 7.43 2.53
CA ASP A 27 -7.87 8.43 1.70
C ASP A 27 -6.90 8.79 0.61
N ASN A 28 -7.26 8.43 -0.63
CA ASN A 28 -6.41 8.63 -1.78
C ASN A 28 -6.02 10.11 -1.77
N PRO A 29 -4.77 10.49 -1.42
CA PRO A 29 -4.42 11.90 -1.34
C PRO A 29 -4.71 12.56 -2.68
N THR A 30 -5.39 13.72 -2.63
CA THR A 30 -5.93 14.38 -3.82
C THR A 30 -4.84 14.81 -4.78
N ILE A 31 -3.60 14.98 -4.32
CA ILE A 31 -2.43 15.30 -5.12
C ILE A 31 -1.30 14.39 -4.66
N ARG A 32 -0.63 13.74 -5.61
CA ARG A 32 0.51 12.87 -5.30
C ARG A 32 1.33 12.57 -6.54
N PHE A 33 2.63 12.47 -6.34
CA PHE A 33 3.59 12.16 -7.38
C PHE A 33 4.58 11.12 -6.88
N ALA A 34 5.01 10.22 -7.75
CA ALA A 34 6.04 9.24 -7.44
C ALA A 34 7.18 9.33 -8.45
N GLU A 35 8.40 9.17 -7.95
CA GLU A 35 9.59 9.02 -8.76
C GLU A 35 9.88 7.53 -8.94
N ASP A 36 10.11 7.13 -10.18
CA ASP A 36 10.63 5.80 -10.51
C ASP A 36 12.13 5.74 -10.16
N PRO A 37 12.56 4.86 -9.24
CA PRO A 37 13.95 4.83 -8.78
C PRO A 37 14.93 4.38 -9.87
N ASP A 38 14.47 3.66 -10.88
CA ASP A 38 15.32 3.17 -11.97
C ASP A 38 15.50 4.23 -13.07
N THR A 39 14.43 4.98 -13.36
CA THR A 39 14.40 5.92 -14.50
C THR A 39 14.45 7.40 -14.10
N HIS A 40 14.28 7.71 -12.82
CA HIS A 40 14.14 9.07 -12.28
C HIS A 40 13.01 9.88 -12.92
N VAL A 41 12.02 9.18 -13.50
CA VAL A 41 10.84 9.79 -14.11
C VAL A 41 9.76 9.96 -13.06
N TRP A 42 9.13 11.14 -13.05
CA TRP A 42 8.01 11.43 -12.18
C TRP A 42 6.68 11.09 -12.84
N TYR A 43 5.79 10.46 -12.08
CA TYR A 43 4.44 10.12 -12.47
C TYR A 43 3.42 10.86 -11.61
N ASP A 44 2.36 11.34 -12.24
CA ASP A 44 1.21 11.92 -11.55
C ASP A 44 0.27 10.78 -11.11
N LEU A 45 0.17 10.59 -9.79
CA LEU A 45 -0.68 9.56 -9.19
C LEU A 45 -2.02 10.15 -8.68
N THR A 46 -2.27 11.43 -8.97
CA THR A 46 -3.46 12.16 -8.54
C THR A 46 -4.74 11.47 -9.02
N GLY A 47 -5.56 11.03 -8.06
CA GLY A 47 -6.81 10.32 -8.34
C GLY A 47 -6.63 8.89 -8.89
N ILE A 48 -5.40 8.36 -8.90
CA ILE A 48 -5.11 6.98 -9.34
C ILE A 48 -5.12 6.07 -8.10
N THR A 49 -5.93 5.03 -8.15
CA THR A 49 -5.98 4.00 -7.11
C THR A 49 -4.82 3.01 -7.31
N PRO A 50 -4.04 2.67 -6.25
CA PRO A 50 -3.05 1.60 -6.31
C PRO A 50 -3.66 0.24 -6.68
N GLY A 51 -2.92 -0.57 -7.42
CA GLY A 51 -3.28 -1.93 -7.78
C GLY A 51 -2.44 -2.51 -8.92
N ALA A 52 -2.74 -3.76 -9.26
CA ALA A 52 -1.96 -4.57 -10.20
C ALA A 52 -1.86 -4.03 -11.65
N SER A 53 -2.68 -3.04 -12.03
CA SER A 53 -2.64 -2.42 -13.36
C SER A 53 -2.19 -0.96 -13.36
N THR A 54 -1.87 -0.39 -12.18
CA THR A 54 -1.46 0.99 -12.00
C THR A 54 -0.08 1.01 -11.35
N TYR A 55 -0.05 1.08 -10.03
CA TYR A 55 1.13 1.10 -9.20
C TYR A 55 0.86 0.45 -7.86
N GLU A 56 1.91 0.03 -7.17
CA GLU A 56 1.85 -0.40 -5.78
C GLU A 56 2.87 0.38 -4.95
N CYS A 57 2.56 0.54 -3.66
CA CYS A 57 3.50 1.04 -2.65
C CYS A 57 3.83 -0.14 -1.74
N ASP A 58 4.89 -0.87 -2.08
CA ASP A 58 5.30 -2.03 -1.30
C ASP A 58 5.87 -1.59 0.04
N TYR A 59 5.58 -2.35 1.10
CA TYR A 59 5.97 -1.95 2.45
C TYR A 59 7.49 -1.90 2.61
N ALA A 60 8.01 -0.68 2.62
CA ALA A 60 9.42 -0.36 2.87
C ALA A 60 9.49 0.90 3.77
N PRO A 61 9.69 0.75 5.10
CA PRO A 61 9.51 1.85 6.05
C PRO A 61 10.54 2.98 5.94
N THR A 62 11.61 2.78 5.17
CA THR A 62 12.67 3.77 4.93
C THR A 62 12.51 4.51 3.60
N GLU A 63 11.59 4.07 2.75
CA GLU A 63 11.42 4.58 1.40
C GLU A 63 10.21 5.52 1.30
N THR A 64 10.25 6.41 0.32
CA THR A 64 9.14 7.29 -0.02
C THR A 64 8.48 6.79 -1.29
N CYS A 65 7.22 6.37 -1.18
CA CYS A 65 6.47 5.92 -2.35
C CYS A 65 5.92 7.11 -3.14
N SER A 66 5.37 8.11 -2.44
CA SER A 66 4.81 9.30 -3.08
C SER A 66 4.99 10.57 -2.27
N ARG A 67 4.92 11.71 -2.96
CA ARG A 67 5.12 13.07 -2.44
C ARG A 67 4.03 14.02 -2.95
N GLU A 68 3.91 15.19 -2.32
CA GLU A 68 2.90 16.20 -2.68
C GLU A 68 3.21 16.90 -4.01
N GLU A 69 4.46 16.88 -4.47
CA GLU A 69 4.94 17.48 -5.73
C GLU A 69 5.99 16.55 -6.37
N ASP A 70 6.30 16.78 -7.65
CA ASP A 70 7.30 16.05 -8.44
C ASP A 70 8.75 16.45 -8.10
N SER A 71 9.06 16.49 -6.80
CA SER A 71 10.34 16.92 -6.28
C SER A 71 10.75 16.11 -5.05
N ASN A 72 12.03 15.73 -5.00
CA ASN A 72 12.62 15.02 -3.86
C ASN A 72 12.63 15.82 -2.54
N SER A 73 12.48 17.15 -2.60
CA SER A 73 12.34 17.98 -1.41
C SER A 73 10.90 18.13 -0.92
N SER A 74 9.92 17.67 -1.71
CA SER A 74 8.50 17.80 -1.39
C SER A 74 8.10 16.86 -0.22
N PRO A 75 7.12 17.24 0.62
CA PRO A 75 6.65 16.40 1.71
C PRO A 75 6.27 14.99 1.24
N GLN A 76 6.64 14.01 2.04
CA GLN A 76 6.22 12.63 1.83
C GLN A 76 4.73 12.48 2.12
N VAL A 77 4.03 11.80 1.21
CA VAL A 77 2.62 11.48 1.30
C VAL A 77 2.42 10.02 1.73
N GLU A 78 3.18 9.10 1.12
CA GLU A 78 3.07 7.67 1.38
C GLU A 78 4.45 7.02 1.59
N VAL A 79 4.53 6.10 2.55
CA VAL A 79 5.72 5.31 2.86
C VAL A 79 5.69 4.02 2.06
N GLY A 80 6.82 3.64 1.49
CA GLY A 80 6.97 2.40 0.73
C GLY A 80 7.86 2.55 -0.49
N GLU A 81 8.09 1.43 -1.15
CA GLU A 81 8.77 1.37 -2.45
C GLU A 81 7.73 1.54 -3.56
N PHE A 82 7.97 2.48 -4.47
CA PHE A 82 7.10 2.68 -5.63
C PHE A 82 7.36 1.59 -6.67
N VAL A 83 6.32 0.80 -6.97
CA VAL A 83 6.38 -0.25 -8.00
C VAL A 83 5.40 0.09 -9.12
N LYS A 84 5.93 0.34 -10.32
CA LYS A 84 5.12 0.64 -11.50
C LYS A 84 4.68 -0.63 -12.21
N ASN A 85 3.39 -0.97 -12.09
CA ASN A 85 2.79 -2.17 -12.69
C ASN A 85 2.13 -1.91 -14.05
N GLY A 86 1.82 -0.65 -14.38
CA GLY A 86 1.11 -0.28 -15.61
C GLY A 86 1.56 1.01 -16.27
N SER A 87 0.66 1.59 -17.06
CA SER A 87 0.83 2.91 -17.67
C SER A 87 0.33 3.99 -16.71
N LEU A 88 1.20 4.92 -16.37
CA LEU A 88 0.89 6.07 -15.51
C LEU A 88 1.18 7.35 -16.30
N PRO A 89 0.40 8.42 -16.09
CA PRO A 89 0.68 9.71 -16.71
C PRO A 89 1.98 10.28 -16.15
N LEU A 90 2.78 10.89 -17.02
CA LEU A 90 3.96 11.63 -16.60
C LEU A 90 3.55 12.88 -15.84
N ALA A 91 4.27 13.21 -14.77
CA ALA A 91 4.20 14.53 -14.19
C ALA A 91 4.66 15.53 -15.26
N MET A 92 3.80 16.49 -15.61
CA MET A 92 4.17 17.57 -16.52
C MET A 92 4.88 18.66 -15.70
N PRO A 93 5.99 19.25 -16.20
CA PRO A 93 6.69 20.33 -15.53
C PRO A 93 5.88 21.63 -15.48
#